data_AF-A0A4Y7RJZ9-F1
#
_entry.id   AF-A0A4Y7RJZ9-F1
#
_cell.length_a   1.000
_cell.length_b   1.000
_cell.length_c   1.000
_cell.angle_alpha   90.00
_cell.angle_beta   90.00
_cell.angle_gamma   90.00
#
_symmetry.space_group_name_H-M   'P 1'
#
loop_
_entity.id
_entity.type
_entity.pdbx_description
1 polymer ?
#
loop_
_entity_poly.entity_id
_entity_poly.type
_entity_poly.pdbx_seq_one_letter_code
_entity_poly.pdbx_strand_id
1 'polypeptide(L)'
;DDAELADDDGSVAYNKAVVYSMRDEAILAMEDKGIILSTRDVNEALAIMPKVSGLARRVHDSAVLKERFDNLVAGDPTQNGMKHSLDRRVPTRWNSDHACLKAHLHFRKQVEQLTGLSENKLHAYRLTDGQWTITKELVEALAIFEEPSRLFSTASVPLIVDVLPAFDDLRVSLEGLRDYEEAPISPVLQVAAEAALLMVDKYEKLSWDCDIYYVAVVMCPDRKLQWFKDRDYDRKTLKYIRELVIKRFNDGY
;
A
#
# COMPACT_ATOMS: atom_id res chain seq x y z
N ASP A 1 29.90 16.42 4.96
CA ASP A 1 28.99 17.48 4.50
C ASP A 1 27.57 17.17 4.94
N ASP A 2 27.27 17.63 6.16
CA ASP A 2 25.96 17.59 6.80
C ASP A 2 25.14 18.82 6.36
N ALA A 3 24.77 18.86 5.08
CA ALA A 3 23.99 19.96 4.53
C ALA A 3 22.96 19.46 3.50
N GLU A 4 22.13 18.48 3.88
CA GLU A 4 20.99 18.06 3.04
C GLU A 4 19.86 17.38 3.86
N LEU A 5 19.51 17.94 5.02
CA LEU A 5 18.38 17.45 5.85
C LEU A 5 17.33 18.54 6.14
N ALA A 6 17.18 19.53 5.25
CA ALA A 6 16.26 20.65 5.43
C ALA A 6 15.09 20.71 4.44
N ASP A 7 14.92 19.73 3.53
CA ASP A 7 13.86 19.72 2.50
C ASP A 7 12.75 18.67 2.72
N ASP A 8 12.77 17.96 3.85
CA ASP A 8 11.83 16.86 4.12
C ASP A 8 10.41 17.36 4.48
N ASP A 9 10.28 18.51 5.17
CA ASP A 9 8.99 18.98 5.68
C ASP A 9 8.01 19.42 4.58
N GLY A 10 8.53 20.07 3.52
CA GLY A 10 7.72 20.50 2.37
C GLY A 10 7.21 19.34 1.53
N SER A 11 8.07 18.36 1.24
CA SER A 11 7.72 17.14 0.50
C SER A 11 6.71 16.27 1.26
N VAL A 12 6.89 16.10 2.57
CA VAL A 12 5.96 15.36 3.44
C VAL A 12 4.59 16.05 3.49
N ALA A 13 4.55 17.38 3.64
CA ALA A 13 3.31 18.14 3.65
C ALA A 13 2.56 18.03 2.31
N TYR A 14 3.27 18.15 1.18
CA TYR A 14 2.70 18.00 -0.15
C TYR A 14 2.12 16.60 -0.37
N ASN A 15 2.89 15.54 -0.08
CA ASN A 15 2.44 14.16 -0.24
C ASN A 15 1.19 13.88 0.62
N LYS A 16 1.15 14.41 1.84
CA LYS A 16 0.00 14.30 2.72
C LYS A 16 -1.24 15.01 2.17
N ALA A 17 -1.07 16.21 1.61
CA ALA A 17 -2.15 16.95 0.98
C ALA A 17 -2.71 16.20 -0.25
N VAL A 18 -1.84 15.62 -1.09
CA VAL A 18 -2.26 14.77 -2.22
C VAL A 18 -3.09 13.59 -1.74
N VAL A 19 -2.61 12.85 -0.74
CA VAL A 19 -3.34 11.68 -0.20
C VAL A 19 -4.71 12.08 0.36
N TYR A 20 -4.81 13.21 1.05
CA TYR A 20 -6.10 13.70 1.55
C TYR A 20 -7.05 14.10 0.43
N SER A 21 -6.56 14.80 -0.60
CA SER A 21 -7.36 15.14 -1.76
C SER A 21 -7.91 13.90 -2.46
N MET A 22 -7.07 12.89 -2.70
CA MET A 22 -7.48 11.65 -3.37
C MET A 22 -8.49 10.86 -2.55
N ARG A 23 -8.34 10.84 -1.22
CA ARG A 23 -9.32 10.23 -0.32
C ARG A 23 -10.68 10.94 -0.42
N ASP A 24 -10.68 12.27 -0.35
CA ASP A 24 -11.93 13.03 -0.35
C ASP A 24 -12.65 12.92 -1.70
N GLU A 25 -11.90 12.92 -2.80
CA GLU A 25 -12.41 12.65 -4.16
C GLU A 25 -12.99 11.24 -4.27
N ALA A 26 -12.30 10.22 -3.74
CA ALA A 26 -12.78 8.84 -3.74
C ALA A 26 -14.05 8.64 -2.90
N ILE A 27 -14.18 9.33 -1.75
CA ILE A 27 -15.41 9.29 -0.95
C ILE A 27 -16.59 9.79 -1.81
N LEU A 28 -16.43 10.94 -2.47
CA LEU A 28 -17.48 11.49 -3.33
C LEU A 28 -17.81 10.56 -4.51
N ALA A 29 -16.79 10.02 -5.17
CA ALA A 29 -16.97 9.11 -6.31
C ALA A 29 -17.72 7.81 -5.92
N MET A 30 -17.49 7.31 -4.71
CA MET A 30 -18.12 6.09 -4.21
C MET A 30 -19.52 6.34 -3.64
N GLU A 31 -19.83 7.56 -3.17
CA GLU A 31 -21.19 7.96 -2.82
C GLU A 31 -22.13 7.85 -4.03
N ASP A 32 -21.68 8.25 -5.23
CA ASP A 32 -22.43 8.10 -6.48
C ASP A 32 -22.73 6.63 -6.84
N LYS A 33 -21.92 5.70 -6.32
CA LYS A 33 -22.11 4.24 -6.45
C LYS A 33 -22.91 3.64 -5.29
N GLY A 34 -23.44 4.46 -4.39
CA GLY A 34 -24.24 4.02 -3.24
C GLY A 34 -23.42 3.57 -2.02
N ILE A 35 -22.10 3.74 -2.03
CA ILE A 35 -21.20 3.40 -0.91
C ILE A 35 -20.94 4.67 -0.09
N ILE A 36 -21.64 4.80 1.03
CA ILE A 36 -21.60 5.99 1.88
C ILE A 36 -20.86 5.68 3.18
N LEU A 37 -19.82 6.46 3.48
CA LEU A 37 -19.08 6.36 4.74
C LEU A 37 -19.53 7.44 5.71
N SER A 38 -19.88 7.04 6.94
CA SER A 38 -20.06 8.03 8.00
C SER A 38 -18.70 8.56 8.48
N THR A 39 -18.70 9.74 9.08
CA THR A 39 -17.51 10.29 9.76
C THR A 39 -16.96 9.32 10.82
N ARG A 40 -17.83 8.51 11.44
CA ARG A 40 -17.43 7.50 12.41
C ARG A 40 -16.62 6.39 11.75
N ASP A 41 -17.06 5.89 10.59
CA ASP A 41 -16.40 4.79 9.88
C ASP A 41 -15.00 5.23 9.41
N VAL A 42 -14.90 6.45 8.86
CA VAL A 42 -13.63 7.06 8.47
C VAL A 42 -12.68 7.19 9.67
N ASN A 43 -13.16 7.72 10.79
CA ASN A 43 -12.34 7.89 11.99
C ASN A 43 -11.91 6.55 12.60
N GLU A 44 -12.79 5.54 12.59
CA GLU A 44 -12.48 4.20 13.07
C GLU A 44 -11.34 3.58 12.26
N ALA A 45 -11.38 3.69 10.94
CA ALA A 45 -10.33 3.21 10.05
C ALA A 45 -9.01 3.98 10.21
N LEU A 46 -9.06 5.32 10.22
CA LEU A 46 -7.86 6.17 10.37
C LEU A 46 -7.13 5.94 11.70
N ALA A 47 -7.82 5.47 12.74
CA ALA A 47 -7.24 5.16 14.03
C ALA A 47 -6.45 3.83 14.07
N ILE A 48 -6.60 2.94 13.08
CA ILE A 48 -5.97 1.61 13.07
C ILE A 48 -4.43 1.73 13.06
N MET A 49 -3.86 2.38 12.04
CA MET A 49 -2.40 2.45 11.89
C MET A 49 -1.70 3.14 13.07
N PRO A 50 -2.19 4.27 13.61
CA PRO A 50 -1.62 4.87 14.82
C PRO A 50 -1.64 3.94 16.04
N LYS A 51 -2.71 3.15 16.22
CA LYS A 51 -2.81 2.19 17.33
C LYS A 51 -1.83 1.02 17.15
N VAL A 52 -1.83 0.41 15.97
CA VAL A 52 -0.99 -0.74 15.63
C VAL A 52 0.50 -0.39 15.71
N SER A 53 0.92 0.65 14.98
CA SER A 53 2.33 1.08 14.96
C SER A 53 2.77 1.68 16.30
N GLY A 54 1.86 2.38 17.00
CA GLY A 54 2.10 2.92 18.33
C GLY A 54 2.34 1.84 19.37
N LEU A 55 1.57 0.75 19.34
CA LEU A 55 1.80 -0.40 20.23
C LEU A 55 3.15 -1.04 19.96
N ALA A 56 3.45 -1.36 18.69
CA ALA A 56 4.71 -1.97 18.31
C ALA A 56 5.88 -1.12 18.82
N ARG A 57 5.85 0.20 18.61
CA ARG A 57 6.85 1.12 19.13
C ARG A 57 6.97 1.05 20.66
N ARG A 58 5.85 1.12 21.39
CA ARG A 58 5.84 1.07 22.87
C ARG A 58 6.43 -0.22 23.43
N VAL A 59 6.13 -1.36 22.81
CA VAL A 59 6.68 -2.66 23.22
C VAL A 59 8.18 -2.67 23.00
N HIS A 60 8.68 -2.21 21.86
CA HIS A 60 10.11 -2.19 21.60
C HIS A 60 10.90 -1.15 22.42
N ASP A 61 10.31 0.00 22.71
CA ASP A 61 10.98 1.10 23.43
C ASP A 61 11.05 0.86 24.96
N SER A 62 10.30 -0.11 25.49
CA SER A 62 10.21 -0.39 26.92
C SER A 62 10.63 -1.82 27.23
N ALA A 63 11.77 -1.99 27.90
CA ALA A 63 12.27 -3.31 28.32
C ALA A 63 11.22 -4.11 29.11
N VAL A 64 10.46 -3.43 30.00
CA VAL A 64 9.40 -4.06 30.80
C VAL A 64 8.24 -4.54 29.93
N LEU A 65 7.79 -3.73 28.96
CA LEU A 65 6.70 -4.15 28.07
C LEU A 65 7.15 -5.23 27.10
N LYS A 66 8.40 -5.16 26.64
CA LYS A 66 9.02 -6.19 25.80
C LYS A 66 9.08 -7.52 26.54
N GLU A 67 9.65 -7.57 27.74
CA GLU A 67 9.72 -8.78 28.55
C GLU A 67 8.34 -9.37 28.82
N ARG A 68 7.35 -8.51 29.16
CA ARG A 68 5.96 -8.95 29.33
C ARG A 68 5.41 -9.57 28.05
N PHE A 69 5.59 -8.93 26.90
CA PHE A 69 5.15 -9.45 25.61
C PHE A 69 5.83 -10.78 25.26
N ASP A 70 7.16 -10.88 25.43
CA ASP A 70 7.94 -12.08 25.16
C ASP A 70 7.47 -13.26 26.04
N ASN A 71 7.15 -13.01 27.32
CA ASN A 71 6.56 -14.00 28.21
C ASN A 71 5.16 -14.46 27.75
N LEU A 72 4.33 -13.55 27.23
CA LEU A 72 3.01 -13.90 26.67
C LEU A 72 3.15 -14.73 25.39
N VAL A 73 4.17 -14.47 24.57
CA VAL A 73 4.46 -15.26 23.36
C VAL A 73 4.98 -16.64 23.76
N ALA A 74 5.97 -16.73 24.64
CA ALA A 74 6.56 -17.99 25.08
C ALA A 74 5.58 -18.89 25.85
N GLY A 75 4.62 -18.29 26.56
CA GLY A 75 3.57 -19.01 27.28
C GLY A 75 2.41 -19.49 26.41
N ASP A 76 2.36 -19.16 25.11
CA ASP A 76 1.26 -19.57 24.23
C ASP A 76 1.64 -20.77 23.37
N PRO A 77 1.10 -21.98 23.62
CA PRO A 77 1.46 -23.19 22.87
C PRO A 77 1.03 -23.14 21.39
N THR A 78 0.14 -22.22 21.00
CA THR A 78 -0.23 -22.02 19.60
C THR A 78 0.79 -21.16 18.84
N GLN A 79 1.71 -20.49 19.54
CA GLN A 79 2.80 -19.72 18.95
C GLN A 79 4.01 -20.64 18.73
N ASN A 80 3.99 -21.35 17.60
CA ASN A 80 5.01 -22.32 17.19
C ASN A 80 5.90 -21.83 16.03
N GLY A 81 5.76 -20.56 15.64
CA GLY A 81 6.50 -19.96 14.53
C GLY A 81 7.82 -19.30 14.94
N MET A 82 8.63 -18.93 13.95
CA MET A 82 9.88 -18.17 14.13
C MET A 82 9.66 -16.69 14.48
N LYS A 83 8.40 -16.22 14.48
CA LYS A 83 8.06 -14.83 14.75
C LYS A 83 7.87 -14.65 16.25
N HIS A 84 8.64 -13.74 16.84
CA HIS A 84 8.63 -13.49 18.29
C HIS A 84 8.42 -12.01 18.65
N SER A 85 8.25 -11.12 17.68
CA SER A 85 8.11 -9.68 17.96
C SER A 85 7.15 -8.99 17.00
N LEU A 86 6.49 -7.93 17.49
CA LEU A 86 5.72 -7.01 16.68
C LEU A 86 6.66 -6.29 15.70
N ASP A 87 6.30 -6.19 14.42
CA ASP A 87 7.13 -5.44 13.47
C ASP A 87 6.92 -3.94 13.67
N ARG A 88 8.02 -3.18 13.60
CA ARG A 88 7.96 -1.71 13.65
C ARG A 88 7.62 -1.14 12.28
N ARG A 89 6.75 -0.13 12.29
CA ARG A 89 6.56 0.78 11.16
C ARG A 89 7.85 1.58 10.92
N VAL A 90 8.30 1.63 9.67
CA VAL A 90 9.46 2.41 9.23
C VAL A 90 8.98 3.31 8.08
N PRO A 91 8.79 4.62 8.29
CA PRO A 91 8.18 5.51 7.30
C PRO A 91 8.81 5.46 5.90
N THR A 92 10.13 5.23 5.83
CA THR A 92 10.88 5.16 4.57
C THR A 92 10.84 3.79 3.90
N ARG A 93 10.31 2.76 4.55
CA ARG A 93 10.25 1.38 4.02
C ARG A 93 8.81 1.05 3.63
N TRP A 94 8.55 1.01 2.32
CA TRP A 94 7.21 0.91 1.74
C TRP A 94 6.36 -0.25 2.30
N ASN A 95 6.96 -1.43 2.49
CA ASN A 95 6.24 -2.61 2.99
C ASN A 95 6.14 -2.70 4.54
N SER A 96 6.63 -1.70 5.28
CA SER A 96 6.64 -1.78 6.74
C SER A 96 5.25 -1.66 7.36
N ASP A 97 4.31 -0.94 6.72
CA ASP A 97 2.92 -0.83 7.18
C ASP A 97 2.22 -2.20 7.11
N HIS A 98 2.37 -2.89 5.98
CA HIS A 98 1.85 -4.24 5.82
C HIS A 98 2.47 -5.23 6.82
N ALA A 99 3.80 -5.21 7.00
CA ALA A 99 4.48 -6.07 7.98
C ALA A 99 4.00 -5.80 9.41
N CYS A 100 3.85 -4.52 9.79
CA CYS A 100 3.37 -4.09 11.10
C CYS A 100 1.96 -4.62 11.38
N LEU A 101 1.04 -4.50 10.41
CA LEU A 101 -0.33 -5.03 10.52
C LEU A 101 -0.35 -6.57 10.60
N LYS A 102 0.40 -7.27 9.74
CA LYS A 102 0.52 -8.73 9.78
C LYS A 102 1.01 -9.22 11.15
N ALA A 103 2.04 -8.56 11.71
CA ALA A 103 2.54 -8.90 13.04
C ALA A 103 1.47 -8.68 14.12
N HIS A 104 0.72 -7.58 14.04
CA HIS A 104 -0.33 -7.26 15.00
C HIS A 104 -1.48 -8.30 14.97
N LEU A 105 -1.90 -8.74 13.78
CA LEU A 105 -2.87 -9.82 13.61
C LEU A 105 -2.33 -11.16 14.13
N HIS A 106 -1.08 -11.50 13.79
CA HIS A 106 -0.45 -12.75 14.20
C HIS A 106 -0.38 -12.89 15.73
N PHE A 107 -0.15 -11.78 16.43
CA PHE A 107 -0.09 -11.73 17.89
C PHE A 107 -1.38 -11.23 18.54
N ARG A 108 -2.54 -11.35 17.88
CA ARG A 108 -3.81 -10.78 18.39
C ARG A 108 -4.06 -11.11 19.86
N LYS A 109 -3.93 -12.38 20.24
CA LYS A 109 -4.17 -12.84 21.63
C LYS A 109 -3.22 -12.17 22.62
N GLN A 110 -1.92 -12.12 22.30
CA GLN A 110 -0.90 -11.46 23.12
C GLN A 110 -1.14 -9.95 23.21
N VAL A 111 -1.51 -9.32 22.09
CA VAL A 111 -1.84 -7.90 22.03
C VAL A 111 -3.05 -7.57 22.90
N GLU A 112 -4.12 -8.37 22.82
CA GLU A 112 -5.34 -8.18 23.63
C GLU A 112 -5.04 -8.35 25.13
N GLN A 113 -4.23 -9.35 25.50
CA GLN A 113 -3.79 -9.53 26.90
C GLN A 113 -2.92 -8.37 27.38
N LEU A 114 -1.93 -7.96 26.59
CA LEU A 114 -1.00 -6.89 26.96
C LEU A 114 -1.72 -5.54 27.08
N THR A 115 -2.64 -5.23 26.17
CA THR A 115 -3.41 -3.96 26.17
C THR A 115 -4.57 -3.96 27.16
N GLY A 116 -5.04 -5.13 27.59
CA GLY A 116 -6.11 -5.29 28.58
C GLY A 116 -5.69 -5.03 30.02
N LEU A 117 -4.39 -5.15 30.35
CA LEU A 117 -3.87 -4.88 31.68
C LEU A 117 -3.70 -3.37 31.91
N SER A 118 -4.46 -2.82 32.87
CA SER A 118 -4.44 -1.39 33.21
C SER A 118 -3.06 -0.88 33.62
N GLU A 119 -2.27 -1.70 34.30
CA GLU A 119 -0.90 -1.41 34.73
C GLU A 119 0.04 -1.08 33.56
N ASN A 120 -0.20 -1.67 32.39
CA ASN A 120 0.65 -1.45 31.21
C ASN A 120 0.42 -0.05 30.59
N LYS A 121 -0.69 0.62 30.92
CA LYS A 121 -1.09 1.93 30.34
C LYS A 121 -1.13 1.90 28.80
N LEU A 122 -1.60 0.78 28.22
CA LEU A 122 -1.67 0.57 26.76
C LEU A 122 -3.10 0.59 26.20
N HIS A 123 -4.11 0.95 26.99
CA HIS A 123 -5.51 0.94 26.58
C HIS A 123 -5.79 1.74 25.29
N ALA A 124 -5.08 2.86 25.08
CA ALA A 124 -5.22 3.70 23.89
C ALA A 124 -4.89 2.96 22.57
N TYR A 125 -4.09 1.89 22.63
CA TYR A 125 -3.68 1.10 21.47
C TYR A 125 -4.59 -0.10 21.20
N ARG A 126 -5.61 -0.34 22.03
CA ARG A 126 -6.54 -1.45 21.86
C ARG A 126 -7.42 -1.21 20.63
N LEU A 127 -7.49 -2.20 19.74
CA LEU A 127 -8.42 -2.22 18.62
C LEU A 127 -9.81 -2.66 19.10
N THR A 128 -10.85 -2.06 18.53
CA THR A 128 -12.23 -2.56 18.63
C THR A 128 -12.39 -3.83 17.77
N ASP A 129 -13.48 -4.57 17.96
CA ASP A 129 -13.78 -5.72 17.09
C ASP A 129 -13.93 -5.31 15.62
N GLY A 130 -14.55 -4.15 15.35
CA GLY A 130 -14.63 -3.57 14.01
C GLY A 130 -13.25 -3.25 13.42
N GLN A 131 -12.36 -2.64 14.21
CA GLN A 131 -10.98 -2.36 13.80
C GLN A 131 -10.19 -3.64 13.52
N TRP A 132 -10.40 -4.73 14.27
CA TRP A 132 -9.77 -6.01 13.97
C TRP A 132 -10.22 -6.58 12.62
N THR A 133 -11.52 -6.47 12.30
CA THR A 133 -12.06 -6.88 11.00
C THR A 133 -11.44 -6.07 9.86
N ILE A 134 -11.49 -4.73 9.95
CA ILE A 134 -10.89 -3.84 8.95
C ILE A 134 -9.37 -4.09 8.83
N THR A 135 -8.67 -4.35 9.93
CA THR A 135 -7.22 -4.65 9.90
C THR A 135 -6.92 -5.92 9.10
N LYS A 136 -7.77 -6.95 9.21
CA LYS A 136 -7.62 -8.19 8.43
C LYS A 136 -7.81 -7.91 6.93
N GLU A 137 -8.86 -7.19 6.58
CA GLU A 137 -9.13 -6.81 5.18
C GLU A 137 -8.04 -5.91 4.61
N LEU A 138 -7.52 -4.97 5.41
CA LEU A 138 -6.43 -4.08 5.02
C LEU A 138 -5.11 -4.84 4.76
N VAL A 139 -4.83 -5.91 5.50
CA VAL A 139 -3.66 -6.76 5.24
C VAL A 139 -3.76 -7.42 3.87
N GLU A 140 -4.93 -7.98 3.52
CA GLU A 140 -5.13 -8.58 2.20
C GLU A 140 -5.06 -7.50 1.09
N ALA A 141 -5.67 -6.34 1.29
CA ALA A 141 -5.61 -5.23 0.34
C ALA A 141 -4.18 -4.72 0.11
N LEU A 142 -3.36 -4.61 1.16
CA LEU A 142 -1.97 -4.17 1.04
C LEU A 142 -1.06 -5.19 0.34
N ALA A 143 -1.48 -6.46 0.25
CA ALA A 143 -0.75 -7.47 -0.51
C ALA A 143 -0.68 -7.13 -2.02
N ILE A 144 -1.68 -6.42 -2.56
CA ILE A 144 -1.70 -5.90 -3.93
C ILE A 144 -0.45 -5.07 -4.24
N PHE A 145 0.05 -4.32 -3.24
CA PHE A 145 1.22 -3.46 -3.39
C PHE A 145 2.53 -4.15 -2.97
N GLU A 146 2.47 -5.17 -2.10
CA GLU A 146 3.65 -5.84 -1.58
C GLU A 146 4.43 -6.55 -2.70
N GLU A 147 3.72 -7.25 -3.58
CA GLU A 147 4.31 -8.01 -4.68
C GLU A 147 5.08 -7.14 -5.69
N PRO A 148 4.47 -6.11 -6.31
CA PRO A 148 5.19 -5.23 -7.22
C PRO A 148 6.32 -4.49 -6.50
N SER A 149 6.11 -4.03 -5.26
CA SER A 149 7.17 -3.38 -4.48
C SER A 149 8.37 -4.30 -4.28
N ARG A 150 8.15 -5.58 -4.00
CA ARG A 150 9.21 -6.58 -3.86
C ARG A 150 9.93 -6.84 -5.18
N LEU A 151 9.18 -6.95 -6.28
CA LEU A 151 9.73 -7.15 -7.62
C LEU A 151 10.68 -6.00 -8.00
N PHE A 152 10.20 -4.75 -7.92
CA PHE A 152 10.99 -3.57 -8.27
C PHE A 152 12.09 -3.21 -7.26
N SER A 153 12.13 -3.86 -6.09
CA SER A 153 13.24 -3.76 -5.15
C SER A 153 14.44 -4.66 -5.52
N THR A 154 14.33 -5.48 -6.57
CA THR A 154 15.44 -6.35 -6.99
C THR A 154 16.46 -5.59 -7.86
N ALA A 155 17.73 -5.60 -7.46
CA ALA A 155 18.78 -4.81 -8.12
C ALA A 155 19.39 -5.49 -9.37
N SER A 156 19.18 -6.80 -9.55
CA SER A 156 19.91 -7.61 -10.54
C SER A 156 19.16 -7.85 -11.85
N VAL A 157 17.94 -7.32 -12.01
CA VAL A 157 17.08 -7.57 -13.18
C VAL A 157 16.60 -6.24 -13.77
N PRO A 158 16.77 -5.99 -15.08
CA PRO A 158 16.23 -4.80 -15.71
C PRO A 158 14.70 -4.93 -15.87
N LEU A 159 13.95 -4.34 -14.94
CA LEU A 159 12.48 -4.44 -14.86
C LEU A 159 11.75 -3.24 -15.49
N ILE A 160 12.46 -2.38 -16.22
CA ILE A 160 11.86 -1.17 -16.82
C ILE A 160 10.73 -1.49 -17.80
N VAL A 161 10.82 -2.65 -18.46
CA VAL A 161 9.77 -3.18 -19.35
C VAL A 161 8.48 -3.51 -18.58
N ASP A 162 8.59 -3.83 -17.29
CA ASP A 162 7.49 -4.29 -16.43
C ASP A 162 6.75 -3.17 -15.70
N VAL A 163 7.23 -1.93 -15.78
CA VAL A 163 6.62 -0.79 -15.08
C VAL A 163 5.18 -0.54 -15.54
N LEU A 164 4.95 -0.45 -16.86
CA LEU A 164 3.59 -0.25 -17.40
C LEU A 164 2.66 -1.43 -17.12
N PRO A 165 3.05 -2.71 -17.34
CA PRO A 165 2.23 -3.83 -16.92
C PRO A 165 1.92 -3.87 -15.43
N ALA A 166 2.87 -3.48 -14.57
CA ALA A 166 2.59 -3.43 -13.14
C ALA A 166 1.51 -2.40 -12.78
N PHE A 167 1.42 -1.26 -13.50
CA PHE A 167 0.29 -0.34 -13.33
C PHE A 167 -1.04 -0.97 -13.73
N ASP A 168 -1.08 -1.73 -14.83
CA ASP A 168 -2.29 -2.45 -15.23
C ASP A 168 -2.69 -3.53 -14.22
N ASP A 169 -1.73 -4.32 -13.75
CA ASP A 169 -2.00 -5.38 -12.77
C ASP A 169 -2.50 -4.78 -11.43
N LEU A 170 -1.93 -3.65 -11.01
CA LEU A 170 -2.40 -2.87 -9.87
C LEU A 170 -3.83 -2.37 -10.09
N ARG A 171 -4.13 -1.79 -11.26
CA ARG A 171 -5.47 -1.31 -11.62
C ARG A 171 -6.49 -2.43 -11.55
N VAL A 172 -6.25 -3.54 -12.25
CA VAL A 172 -7.16 -4.70 -12.27
C VAL A 172 -7.44 -5.21 -10.85
N SER A 173 -6.39 -5.32 -10.02
CA SER A 173 -6.53 -5.79 -8.64
C SER A 173 -7.33 -4.82 -7.77
N LEU A 174 -7.14 -3.51 -7.93
CA LEU A 174 -7.85 -2.48 -7.17
C LEU A 174 -9.29 -2.30 -7.65
N GLU A 175 -9.57 -2.41 -8.94
CA GLU A 175 -10.93 -2.47 -9.49
C GLU A 175 -11.68 -3.67 -8.93
N GLY A 176 -11.05 -4.84 -8.91
CA GLY A 176 -11.60 -6.04 -8.28
C GLY A 176 -11.91 -5.84 -6.78
N LEU A 177 -11.05 -5.14 -6.04
CA LEU A 177 -11.27 -4.82 -4.63
C LEU A 177 -12.41 -3.81 -4.43
N ARG A 178 -12.49 -2.79 -5.29
CA ARG A 178 -13.52 -1.75 -5.25
C ARG A 178 -14.90 -2.32 -5.55
N ASP A 179 -14.99 -3.13 -6.59
CA ASP A 179 -16.25 -3.65 -7.15
C ASP A 179 -16.63 -5.02 -6.57
N TYR A 180 -15.98 -5.46 -5.48
CA TYR A 180 -16.24 -6.75 -4.86
C TYR A 180 -17.62 -6.81 -4.20
N GLU A 181 -18.50 -7.69 -4.68
CA GLU A 181 -19.89 -7.83 -4.19
C GLU A 181 -20.16 -9.14 -3.41
N GLU A 182 -19.28 -10.14 -3.50
CA GLU A 182 -19.60 -11.53 -3.07
C GLU A 182 -19.47 -11.77 -1.55
N ALA A 183 -18.71 -10.96 -0.82
CA ALA A 183 -18.66 -10.96 0.64
C ALA A 183 -18.59 -9.51 1.16
N PRO A 184 -19.06 -9.21 2.38
CA PRO A 184 -19.05 -7.84 2.89
C PRO A 184 -17.62 -7.43 3.26
N ILE A 185 -16.84 -7.04 2.26
CA ILE A 185 -15.68 -6.21 2.47
C ILE A 185 -16.16 -4.89 3.07
N SER A 186 -15.41 -4.32 4.01
CA SER A 186 -15.82 -3.05 4.61
C SER A 186 -15.89 -1.96 3.53
N PRO A 187 -16.96 -1.14 3.49
CA PRO A 187 -17.08 0.01 2.59
C PRO A 187 -15.83 0.90 2.54
N VAL A 188 -15.13 1.03 3.66
CA VAL A 188 -13.88 1.79 3.78
C VAL A 188 -12.81 1.26 2.82
N LEU A 189 -12.70 -0.06 2.64
CA LEU A 189 -11.71 -0.66 1.74
C LEU A 189 -12.05 -0.42 0.28
N GLN A 190 -13.33 -0.40 -0.09
CA GLN A 190 -13.76 -0.05 -1.45
C GLN A 190 -13.43 1.41 -1.77
N VAL A 191 -13.68 2.32 -0.83
CA VAL A 191 -13.28 3.73 -0.94
C VAL A 191 -11.76 3.89 -0.98
N ALA A 192 -11.02 3.12 -0.17
CA ALA A 192 -9.56 3.13 -0.21
C ALA A 192 -9.01 2.60 -1.55
N ALA A 193 -9.67 1.60 -2.15
CA ALA A 193 -9.32 1.08 -3.46
C ALA A 193 -9.54 2.14 -4.56
N GLU A 194 -10.66 2.87 -4.53
CA GLU A 194 -10.90 3.99 -5.44
C GLU A 194 -9.85 5.09 -5.26
N ALA A 195 -9.50 5.47 -4.03
CA ALA A 195 -8.44 6.44 -3.78
C ALA A 195 -7.07 5.98 -4.32
N ALA A 196 -6.79 4.67 -4.24
CA ALA A 196 -5.58 4.09 -4.81
C ALA A 196 -5.60 4.07 -6.35
N LEU A 197 -6.75 3.85 -6.98
CA LEU A 197 -6.93 3.94 -8.43
C LEU A 197 -6.65 5.36 -8.93
N LEU A 198 -7.17 6.39 -8.25
CA LEU A 198 -6.86 7.79 -8.59
C LEU A 198 -5.35 8.09 -8.53
N MET A 199 -4.64 7.47 -7.57
CA MET A 199 -3.18 7.56 -7.47
C MET A 199 -2.47 6.79 -8.58
N VAL A 200 -2.94 5.59 -8.95
CA VAL A 200 -2.43 4.84 -10.10
C VAL A 200 -2.58 5.66 -11.38
N ASP A 201 -3.75 6.24 -11.63
CA ASP A 201 -4.00 7.08 -12.81
C ASP A 201 -3.11 8.31 -12.84
N LYS A 202 -2.86 8.94 -11.68
CA LYS A 202 -1.95 10.08 -11.57
C LYS A 202 -0.53 9.68 -11.97
N TYR A 203 0.00 8.59 -11.42
CA TYR A 203 1.38 8.18 -11.69
C TYR A 203 1.57 7.56 -13.07
N GLU A 204 0.58 6.84 -13.60
CA GLU A 204 0.64 6.35 -14.97
C GLU A 204 0.65 7.53 -15.96
N LYS A 205 -0.11 8.59 -15.72
CA LYS A 205 -0.04 9.82 -16.55
C LYS A 205 1.37 10.42 -16.56
N LEU A 206 2.07 10.42 -15.42
CA LEU A 206 3.46 10.91 -15.34
C LEU A 206 4.45 9.99 -16.04
N SER A 207 4.12 8.73 -16.29
CA SER A 207 5.00 7.82 -17.03
C SER A 207 5.23 8.28 -18.48
N TRP A 208 4.31 9.07 -19.05
CA TRP A 208 4.48 9.69 -20.37
C TRP A 208 5.63 10.70 -20.45
N ASP A 209 6.06 11.27 -19.32
CA ASP A 209 7.18 12.21 -19.28
C ASP A 209 8.53 11.51 -19.54
N CYS A 210 8.57 10.17 -19.47
CA CYS A 210 9.76 9.38 -19.74
C CYS A 210 9.49 8.34 -20.85
N ASP A 211 9.95 8.65 -22.05
CA ASP A 211 9.79 7.80 -23.24
C ASP A 211 10.32 6.37 -23.07
N ILE A 212 11.29 6.17 -22.17
CA ILE A 212 11.96 4.88 -21.97
C ILE A 212 11.00 3.76 -21.56
N TYR A 213 9.92 4.05 -20.82
CA TYR A 213 8.96 3.03 -20.41
C TYR A 213 8.26 2.42 -21.63
N TYR A 214 7.87 3.26 -22.59
CA TYR A 214 7.23 2.84 -23.83
C TYR A 214 8.23 2.18 -24.79
N VAL A 215 9.44 2.74 -24.90
CA VAL A 215 10.51 2.18 -25.73
C VAL A 215 10.87 0.77 -25.24
N ALA A 216 11.03 0.57 -23.94
CA ALA A 216 11.35 -0.74 -23.37
C ALA A 216 10.29 -1.79 -23.72
N VAL A 217 9.00 -1.47 -23.59
CA VAL A 217 7.91 -2.39 -23.94
C VAL A 217 7.91 -2.72 -25.43
N VAL A 218 8.11 -1.73 -26.32
CA VAL A 218 8.15 -1.97 -27.77
C VAL A 218 9.39 -2.79 -28.19
N MET A 219 10.53 -2.58 -27.52
CA MET A 219 11.77 -3.31 -27.78
C MET A 219 11.76 -4.73 -27.20
N CYS A 220 10.85 -5.03 -26.28
CA CYS A 220 10.67 -6.37 -25.74
C CYS A 220 10.10 -7.32 -26.83
N PRO A 221 10.82 -8.41 -27.21
CA PRO A 221 10.41 -9.30 -28.29
C PRO A 221 9.03 -9.94 -28.10
N ASP A 222 8.65 -10.19 -26.84
CA ASP A 222 7.41 -10.87 -26.45
C ASP A 222 6.21 -9.92 -26.38
N ARG A 223 6.44 -8.60 -26.23
CA ARG A 223 5.39 -7.58 -26.06
C ARG A 223 5.18 -6.76 -27.32
N LYS A 224 6.21 -6.01 -27.72
CA LYS A 224 6.20 -5.10 -28.87
C LYS A 224 5.05 -4.09 -28.77
N LEU A 225 4.72 -3.46 -29.90
CA LEU A 225 3.52 -2.62 -30.02
C LEU A 225 2.21 -3.41 -29.82
N GLN A 226 2.25 -4.74 -29.87
CA GLN A 226 1.06 -5.58 -29.70
C GLN A 226 0.51 -5.50 -28.29
N TRP A 227 1.38 -5.48 -27.28
CA TRP A 227 0.99 -5.35 -25.87
C TRP A 227 0.06 -4.15 -25.60
N PHE A 228 0.33 -2.99 -26.22
CA PHE A 228 -0.51 -1.80 -26.12
C PHE A 228 -1.85 -1.96 -26.85
N LYS A 229 -1.86 -2.64 -28.00
CA LYS A 229 -3.10 -2.91 -28.77
C LYS A 229 -4.04 -3.82 -28.00
N ASP A 230 -3.49 -4.81 -27.30
CA ASP A 230 -4.27 -5.77 -26.50
C ASP A 230 -4.90 -5.11 -25.27
N ARG A 231 -4.55 -3.85 -24.98
CA ARG A 231 -5.07 -2.99 -23.89
C ARG A 231 -5.85 -1.79 -24.42
N ASP A 232 -6.36 -1.89 -25.64
CA ASP A 232 -7.25 -0.90 -26.26
C ASP A 232 -6.68 0.52 -26.38
N TYR A 233 -5.35 0.66 -26.40
CA TYR A 233 -4.72 1.96 -26.69
C TYR A 233 -5.20 2.48 -28.06
N ASP A 234 -5.62 3.73 -28.12
CA ASP A 234 -6.21 4.29 -29.32
C ASP A 234 -5.19 4.41 -30.47
N ARG A 235 -5.70 4.47 -31.71
CA ARG A 235 -4.85 4.49 -32.91
C ARG A 235 -3.87 5.67 -32.94
N LYS A 236 -4.22 6.83 -32.39
CA LYS A 236 -3.32 8.00 -32.36
C LYS A 236 -2.19 7.74 -31.38
N THR A 237 -2.50 7.22 -30.19
CA THR A 237 -1.50 6.89 -29.17
C THR A 237 -0.54 5.79 -29.66
N LEU A 238 -1.05 4.73 -30.28
CA LEU A 238 -0.20 3.68 -30.88
C LEU A 238 0.73 4.22 -31.97
N LYS A 239 0.23 5.15 -32.80
CA LYS A 239 1.06 5.81 -33.82
C LYS A 239 2.15 6.66 -33.17
N TYR A 240 1.81 7.43 -32.15
CA TYR A 240 2.76 8.23 -31.38
C TYR A 240 3.87 7.37 -30.75
N ILE A 241 3.52 6.30 -30.05
CA ILE A 241 4.50 5.36 -29.46
C ILE A 241 5.44 4.81 -30.55
N ARG A 242 4.90 4.42 -31.71
CA ARG A 242 5.72 3.92 -32.82
C ARG A 242 6.70 4.97 -33.33
N GLU A 243 6.24 6.20 -33.55
CA GLU A 243 7.08 7.31 -34.02
C GLU A 243 8.17 7.66 -33.00
N LEU A 244 7.82 7.67 -31.71
CA LEU A 244 8.74 7.87 -30.59
C LEU A 244 9.89 6.85 -30.62
N VAL A 245 9.58 5.57 -30.77
CA VAL A 245 10.59 4.50 -30.81
C VAL A 245 11.48 4.61 -32.04
N ILE A 246 10.90 4.87 -33.22
CA ILE A 246 11.66 5.06 -34.46
C ILE A 246 12.62 6.25 -34.32
N LYS A 247 12.13 7.37 -33.79
CA LYS A 247 12.95 8.56 -33.55
C LYS A 247 14.12 8.25 -32.62
N ARG A 248 13.85 7.62 -31.47
CA ARG A 248 14.88 7.26 -30.48
C ARG A 248 15.94 6.31 -31.05
N PHE A 249 15.54 5.39 -31.93
CA PHE A 249 16.48 4.52 -32.64
C PHE A 249 17.38 5.32 -33.59
N ASN A 250 16.81 6.18 -34.44
CA ASN A 250 17.56 6.99 -35.40
C ASN A 250 18.44 8.08 -34.76
N ASP A 251 18.05 8.59 -33.59
CA ASP A 251 18.84 9.58 -32.86
C ASP A 251 20.04 8.93 -32.14
N GLY A 252 19.95 7.63 -31.84
CA GLY A 252 20.96 6.87 -31.08
C GLY A 252 21.92 6.02 -31.93
N TYR A 253 21.61 5.76 -33.20
CA TYR A 253 22.37 4.94 -34.14
C TYR A 253 22.33 5.55 -35.55
#